data_AF-A0A0B5FXG4-F1
#
_entry.id   AF-A0A0B5FXG4-F1
#
_cell.length_a   1.000
_cell.length_b   1.000
_cell.length_c   1.000
_cell.angle_alpha   90.00
_cell.angle_beta   90.00
_cell.angle_gamma   90.00
#
_symmetry.space_group_name_H-M   'P 1'
#
loop_
_entity.id
_entity.type
_entity.pdbx_description
1 polymer ?
#
loop_
_entity_poly.entity_id
_entity_poly.type
_entity_poly.pdbx_seq_one_letter_code
_entity_poly.pdbx_strand_id
1 'polypeptide(L)'
;MEDIKRIRKKHGKPFKAVVVELASKGMSRHEAAQTLGMARTTFYTYCSRYGLDCFFEKSPKLRQIEEEYGESFEEVVKGFAEMRYSRRRVASILGLNLSYFRSLLEKYDLSGHFLPQKEMRSDCKGHGPGWPKGKPRPRPPRYNDAQILEQVRKYPNMSMFKVFADIDITTVYRRFGSFAQAREKVFPTPKEN
;
A
#
# COMPACT_ATOMS: atom_id res chain seq x y z
N MET A 1 -0.51 7.22 -32.75
CA MET A 1 -1.14 8.27 -33.59
C MET A 1 -2.40 7.76 -34.30
N GLU A 2 -2.46 6.51 -34.75
CA GLU A 2 -3.66 5.96 -35.40
C GLU A 2 -4.90 5.93 -34.51
N ASP A 3 -4.75 5.61 -33.22
CA ASP A 3 -5.88 5.62 -32.28
C ASP A 3 -6.56 6.99 -32.16
N ILE A 4 -5.78 8.08 -32.17
CA ILE A 4 -6.33 9.45 -32.12
C ILE A 4 -7.11 9.76 -33.39
N LYS A 5 -6.59 9.35 -34.56
CA LYS A 5 -7.31 9.52 -35.84
C LYS A 5 -8.60 8.71 -35.85
N ARG A 6 -8.58 7.48 -35.32
CA ARG A 6 -9.76 6.62 -35.18
C ARG A 6 -10.82 7.25 -34.28
N ILE A 7 -10.43 7.81 -33.14
CA ILE A 7 -11.34 8.50 -32.21
C ILE A 7 -11.95 9.74 -32.88
N ARG A 8 -11.13 10.55 -33.58
CA ARG A 8 -11.64 11.72 -34.31
C ARG A 8 -12.65 11.32 -35.38
N LYS A 9 -12.38 10.23 -36.13
CA LYS A 9 -13.32 9.70 -37.14
C LYS A 9 -14.61 9.19 -36.51
N LYS A 10 -14.54 8.51 -35.36
CA LYS A 10 -15.70 7.92 -34.68
C LYS A 10 -16.59 8.96 -33.99
N HIS A 11 -16.00 9.95 -33.32
CA HIS A 11 -16.73 10.90 -32.47
C HIS A 11 -16.91 12.28 -33.11
N GLY A 12 -16.29 12.56 -34.26
CA GLY A 12 -16.34 13.86 -34.94
C GLY A 12 -15.63 14.99 -34.18
N LYS A 13 -15.01 14.70 -33.03
CA LYS A 13 -14.38 15.67 -32.12
C LYS A 13 -12.88 15.35 -31.93
N PRO A 14 -12.03 16.34 -31.63
CA PRO A 14 -10.64 16.08 -31.26
C PRO A 14 -10.57 15.29 -29.95
N PHE A 15 -9.54 14.45 -29.80
CA PHE A 15 -9.36 13.58 -28.63
C PHE A 15 -9.50 14.33 -27.29
N LYS A 16 -8.89 15.52 -27.18
CA LYS A 16 -8.98 16.39 -26.00
C LYS A 16 -10.43 16.71 -25.63
N ALA A 17 -11.27 17.10 -26.58
CA ALA A 17 -12.67 17.44 -26.33
C ALA A 17 -13.48 16.23 -25.86
N VAL A 18 -13.24 15.05 -26.46
CA VAL A 18 -13.90 13.80 -26.06
C VAL A 18 -13.52 13.43 -24.63
N VAL A 19 -12.24 13.53 -24.28
CA VAL A 19 -11.75 13.23 -22.92
C VAL A 19 -12.37 14.18 -21.88
N VAL A 20 -12.44 15.48 -22.17
CA VAL A 20 -13.08 16.46 -21.28
C VAL A 20 -14.57 16.13 -21.08
N GLU A 21 -15.27 15.74 -22.14
CA GLU A 21 -16.69 15.36 -22.05
C GLU A 21 -16.89 14.11 -21.18
N LEU A 22 -16.06 13.09 -21.36
CA LEU A 22 -16.13 11.87 -20.53
C LEU A 22 -15.81 12.19 -19.06
N ALA A 23 -14.83 13.03 -18.82
CA ALA A 23 -14.46 13.47 -17.49
C ALA A 23 -15.58 14.29 -16.82
N SER A 24 -16.27 15.18 -17.56
CA SER A 24 -17.42 15.93 -17.04
C SER A 24 -18.62 15.05 -16.68
N LYS A 25 -18.68 13.81 -17.22
CA LYS A 25 -19.66 12.79 -16.85
C LYS A 25 -19.26 12.02 -15.58
N GLY A 26 -18.19 12.43 -14.90
CA GLY A 26 -17.68 11.77 -13.69
C GLY A 26 -16.96 10.45 -13.96
N MET A 27 -16.65 10.13 -15.22
CA MET A 27 -15.97 8.88 -15.54
C MET A 27 -14.52 8.90 -15.04
N SER A 28 -14.08 7.78 -14.49
CA SER A 28 -12.67 7.54 -14.19
C SER A 28 -11.86 7.39 -15.49
N ARG A 29 -10.53 7.56 -15.40
CA ARG A 29 -9.62 7.30 -16.52
C ARG A 29 -9.75 5.89 -17.08
N HIS A 30 -10.06 4.93 -16.21
CA HIS A 30 -10.19 3.54 -16.63
C HIS A 30 -11.44 3.32 -17.49
N GLU A 31 -12.58 3.85 -17.05
CA GLU A 31 -13.84 3.78 -17.79
C GLU A 31 -13.76 4.57 -19.09
N ALA A 32 -13.12 5.74 -19.09
CA ALA A 32 -12.90 6.52 -20.29
C ALA A 32 -12.04 5.76 -21.33
N ALA A 33 -10.97 5.08 -20.89
CA ALA A 33 -10.15 4.26 -21.78
C ALA A 33 -10.94 3.09 -22.38
N GLN A 34 -11.74 2.40 -21.58
CA GLN A 34 -12.63 1.33 -22.04
C GLN A 34 -13.68 1.83 -23.04
N THR A 35 -14.30 2.97 -22.74
CA THR A 35 -15.32 3.61 -23.59
C THR A 35 -14.76 3.96 -24.98
N LEU A 36 -13.49 4.38 -25.02
CA LEU A 36 -12.79 4.71 -26.27
C LEU A 36 -12.19 3.48 -26.99
N GLY A 37 -12.30 2.29 -26.39
CA GLY A 37 -11.70 1.06 -26.93
C GLY A 37 -10.18 1.17 -27.05
N MET A 38 -9.53 1.81 -26.08
CA MET A 38 -8.09 2.00 -26.04
C MET A 38 -7.45 1.17 -24.94
N ALA A 39 -6.24 0.67 -25.18
CA ALA A 39 -5.41 0.13 -24.12
C ALA A 39 -5.17 1.20 -23.05
N ARG A 40 -5.27 0.81 -21.76
CA ARG A 40 -5.13 1.74 -20.62
C ARG A 40 -3.82 2.51 -20.67
N THR A 41 -2.71 1.82 -20.91
CA THR A 41 -1.37 2.42 -20.99
C THR A 41 -1.34 3.51 -22.05
N THR A 42 -1.80 3.20 -23.27
CA THR A 42 -1.87 4.15 -24.38
C THR A 42 -2.74 5.37 -24.05
N PHE A 43 -3.93 5.16 -23.47
CA PHE A 43 -4.80 6.25 -23.06
C PHE A 43 -4.12 7.16 -22.03
N TYR A 44 -3.50 6.57 -21.01
CA TYR A 44 -2.84 7.30 -19.91
C TYR A 44 -1.65 8.10 -20.45
N THR A 45 -0.86 7.53 -21.35
CA THR A 45 0.24 8.24 -22.03
C THR A 45 -0.27 9.45 -22.80
N TYR A 46 -1.39 9.34 -23.53
CA TYR A 46 -1.96 10.49 -24.22
C TYR A 46 -2.52 11.54 -23.26
N CYS A 47 -3.23 11.13 -22.20
CA CYS A 47 -3.71 12.07 -21.19
C CYS A 47 -2.56 12.87 -20.58
N SER A 48 -1.46 12.20 -20.21
CA SER A 48 -0.27 12.86 -19.67
C SER A 48 0.36 13.80 -20.70
N ARG A 49 0.57 13.34 -21.94
CA ARG A 49 1.16 14.15 -23.03
C ARG A 49 0.35 15.40 -23.36
N TYR A 50 -0.98 15.36 -23.24
CA TYR A 50 -1.87 16.47 -23.56
C TYR A 50 -2.36 17.24 -22.33
N GLY A 51 -1.83 16.94 -21.13
CA GLY A 51 -2.21 17.61 -19.89
C GLY A 51 -3.69 17.41 -19.52
N LEU A 52 -4.27 16.25 -19.84
CA LEU A 52 -5.69 15.95 -19.60
C LEU A 52 -5.93 15.25 -18.25
N ASP A 53 -4.88 14.96 -17.49
CA ASP A 53 -4.98 14.32 -16.18
C ASP A 53 -5.64 15.20 -15.10
N CYS A 54 -5.84 16.49 -15.37
CA CYS A 54 -6.54 17.42 -14.50
C CYS A 54 -8.07 17.32 -14.59
N PHE A 55 -8.60 16.79 -15.70
CA PHE A 55 -10.05 16.68 -15.88
C PHE A 55 -10.64 15.50 -15.11
N PHE A 56 -9.84 14.46 -14.84
CA PHE A 56 -10.27 13.29 -14.11
C PHE A 56 -10.20 13.52 -12.61
N GLU A 57 -11.18 12.99 -11.87
CA GLU A 57 -11.23 13.10 -10.42
C GLU A 57 -9.91 12.70 -9.74
N LYS A 58 -9.57 13.43 -8.67
CA LYS A 58 -8.45 13.08 -7.80
C LYS A 58 -8.60 11.64 -7.32
N SER A 59 -7.47 10.93 -7.17
CA SER A 59 -7.52 9.55 -6.66
C SER A 59 -8.22 9.51 -5.30
N PRO A 60 -8.99 8.44 -4.97
CA PRO A 60 -9.67 8.34 -3.67
C PRO A 60 -8.75 8.58 -2.47
N LYS A 61 -7.49 8.14 -2.58
CA LYS A 61 -6.48 8.34 -1.54
C LYS A 61 -6.07 9.81 -1.35
N LEU A 62 -6.04 10.60 -2.44
CA LEU A 62 -5.78 12.04 -2.34
C LEU A 62 -6.94 12.76 -1.68
N ARG A 63 -8.19 12.42 -2.02
CA ARG A 63 -9.38 12.95 -1.34
C ARG A 63 -9.35 12.64 0.15
N GLN A 64 -9.02 11.40 0.51
CA GLN A 64 -8.88 11.00 1.91
C GLN A 64 -7.82 11.85 2.64
N ILE A 65 -6.68 12.14 2.01
CA ILE A 65 -5.64 13.00 2.60
C ILE A 65 -6.17 14.42 2.79
N GLU A 66 -6.85 14.97 1.79
CA GLU A 66 -7.42 16.33 1.90
C GLU A 66 -8.49 16.43 2.99
N GLU A 67 -9.32 15.40 3.14
CA GLU A 67 -10.31 15.30 4.22
C GLU A 67 -9.66 15.13 5.60
N GLU A 68 -8.61 14.30 5.71
CA GLU A 68 -7.91 14.02 6.98
C GLU A 68 -7.19 15.25 7.53
N TYR A 69 -6.61 16.07 6.65
CA TYR A 69 -5.82 17.24 7.03
C TYR A 69 -6.60 18.56 6.91
N GLY A 70 -7.76 18.58 6.25
CA GLY A 70 -8.54 19.80 6.01
C GLY A 70 -7.89 20.79 5.05
N GLU A 71 -6.85 20.37 4.32
CA GLU A 71 -6.01 21.18 3.44
C GLU A 71 -5.83 20.49 2.09
N SER A 72 -5.40 21.24 1.06
CA SER A 72 -5.09 20.63 -0.23
C SER A 72 -3.86 19.71 -0.13
N PHE A 73 -3.75 18.70 -0.99
CA PHE A 73 -2.57 17.83 -1.00
C PHE A 73 -1.26 18.62 -1.16
N GLU A 74 -1.28 19.72 -1.92
CA GLU A 74 -0.12 20.59 -2.13
C GLU A 74 0.32 21.27 -0.83
N GLU A 75 -0.61 21.88 -0.10
CA GLU A 75 -0.32 22.57 1.17
C GLU A 75 0.16 21.58 2.24
N VAL A 76 -0.49 20.42 2.35
CA VAL A 76 -0.05 19.34 3.26
C VAL A 76 1.40 18.96 2.96
N VAL A 77 1.74 18.73 1.69
CA VAL A 77 3.10 18.35 1.29
C VAL A 77 4.11 19.46 1.53
N LYS A 78 3.76 20.73 1.27
CA LYS A 78 4.61 21.89 1.57
C LYS A 78 4.89 22.00 3.07
N GLY A 79 3.86 21.88 3.91
CA GLY A 79 4.03 21.90 5.37
C GLY A 79 5.00 20.81 5.85
N PHE A 80 4.90 19.59 5.31
CA PHE A 80 5.88 18.54 5.60
C PHE A 80 7.30 18.87 5.13
N ALA A 81 7.43 19.50 3.96
CA ALA A 81 8.72 19.90 3.41
C ALA A 81 9.37 21.02 4.25
N GLU A 82 8.60 21.99 4.72
CA GLU A 82 9.03 23.07 5.63
C GLU A 82 9.51 22.51 6.97
N MET A 83 8.81 21.51 7.50
CA MET A 83 9.23 20.72 8.66
C MET A 83 10.47 19.83 8.39
N ARG A 84 11.04 19.89 7.18
CA ARG A 84 12.23 19.18 6.72
C ARG A 84 12.08 17.66 6.69
N TYR A 85 10.87 17.14 6.53
CA TYR A 85 10.66 15.70 6.35
C TYR A 85 11.16 15.21 4.99
N SER A 86 11.68 13.97 4.95
CA SER A 86 12.10 13.36 3.68
C SER A 86 10.90 12.89 2.87
N ARG A 87 11.02 12.91 1.54
CA ARG A 87 9.98 12.40 0.63
C ARG A 87 9.51 10.99 1.01
N ARG A 88 10.44 10.12 1.42
CA ARG A 88 10.15 8.76 1.91
C ARG A 88 9.30 8.78 3.19
N ARG A 89 9.63 9.69 4.11
CA ARG A 89 8.90 9.81 5.37
C ARG A 89 7.50 10.36 5.14
N VAL A 90 7.35 11.40 4.32
CA VAL A 90 6.04 11.95 3.95
C VAL A 90 5.18 10.89 3.27
N ALA A 91 5.72 10.16 2.28
CA ALA A 91 5.00 9.06 1.65
C ALA A 91 4.51 8.01 2.67
N SER A 92 5.35 7.65 3.64
CA SER A 92 4.97 6.72 4.70
C SER A 92 3.89 7.26 5.63
N ILE A 93 3.93 8.55 5.99
CA ILE A 93 2.93 9.19 6.86
C ILE A 93 1.57 9.23 6.15
N LEU A 94 1.56 9.65 4.89
CA LEU A 94 0.36 9.72 4.06
C LEU A 94 -0.16 8.34 3.61
N GLY A 95 0.53 7.25 3.96
CA GLY A 95 0.16 5.89 3.56
C GLY A 95 0.26 5.66 2.04
N LEU A 96 1.20 6.30 1.38
CA LEU A 96 1.45 6.23 -0.06
C LEU A 96 2.70 5.39 -0.36
N ASN A 97 2.67 4.64 -1.46
CA ASN A 97 3.88 4.07 -2.01
C ASN A 97 4.83 5.19 -2.47
N LEU A 98 6.14 5.06 -2.19
CA LEU A 98 7.13 6.08 -2.53
C LEU A 98 7.19 6.40 -4.03
N SER A 99 7.08 5.39 -4.90
CA SER A 99 7.07 5.60 -6.35
C SER A 99 5.87 6.43 -6.78
N TYR A 100 4.69 6.11 -6.23
CA TYR A 100 3.48 6.87 -6.50
C TYR A 100 3.57 8.30 -5.98
N PHE A 101 4.09 8.47 -4.76
CA PHE A 101 4.31 9.80 -4.19
C PHE A 101 5.26 10.65 -5.05
N ARG A 102 6.37 10.09 -5.56
CA ARG A 102 7.27 10.81 -6.48
C ARG A 102 6.57 11.28 -7.75
N SER A 103 5.76 10.41 -8.37
CA SER A 103 4.96 10.81 -9.53
C SER A 103 3.95 11.91 -9.21
N LEU A 104 3.38 11.92 -7.99
CA LEU A 104 2.53 13.02 -7.54
C LEU A 104 3.34 14.31 -7.36
N LEU A 105 4.53 14.25 -6.75
CA LEU A 105 5.40 15.43 -6.61
C LEU A 105 5.78 16.03 -7.96
N GLU A 106 6.04 15.21 -8.97
CA GLU A 106 6.28 15.69 -10.34
C GLU A 106 5.01 16.30 -10.96
N LYS A 107 3.85 15.64 -10.78
CA LYS A 107 2.57 16.12 -11.31
C LYS A 107 2.19 17.51 -10.77
N TYR A 108 2.45 17.76 -9.49
CA TYR A 108 2.11 19.00 -8.80
C TYR A 108 3.29 19.99 -8.70
N ASP A 109 4.41 19.69 -9.37
CA ASP A 109 5.65 20.48 -9.30
C ASP A 109 6.17 20.75 -7.87
N LEU A 110 5.95 19.79 -6.96
CA LEU A 110 6.32 19.89 -5.55
C LEU A 110 7.71 19.31 -5.24
N SER A 111 8.37 18.75 -6.25
CA SER A 111 9.68 18.10 -6.06
C SER A 111 10.74 19.05 -5.51
N GLY A 112 10.68 20.33 -5.90
CA GLY A 112 11.62 21.37 -5.49
C GLY A 112 11.51 21.81 -4.02
N HIS A 113 10.37 21.59 -3.37
CA HIS A 113 10.19 21.99 -1.96
C HIS A 113 11.00 21.13 -0.97
N PHE A 114 11.38 19.92 -1.38
CA PHE A 114 12.14 19.02 -0.51
C PHE A 114 13.64 19.29 -0.59
N LEU A 115 14.25 19.54 0.58
CA LEU A 115 15.71 19.70 0.69
C LEU A 115 16.48 18.45 0.24
N PRO A 116 17.69 18.62 -0.32
CA PRO A 116 18.62 17.52 -0.56
C PRO A 116 18.89 16.72 0.72
N GLN A 117 19.09 15.41 0.60
CA GLN A 117 19.26 14.51 1.76
C GLN A 117 20.38 14.95 2.73
N LYS A 118 21.42 15.62 2.22
CA LYS A 118 22.54 16.13 3.02
C LYS A 118 22.10 17.18 4.04
N GLU A 119 21.15 18.04 3.67
CA GLU A 119 20.69 19.20 4.45
C GLU A 119 19.51 18.89 5.39
N MET A 120 18.96 17.69 5.30
CA MET A 120 17.86 17.25 6.16
C MET A 120 18.33 17.02 7.60
N ARG A 121 17.45 17.16 8.59
CA ARG A 121 17.75 16.73 9.97
C ARG A 121 17.86 15.20 10.06
N SER A 122 18.70 14.69 10.96
CA SER A 122 19.03 13.26 11.06
C SER A 122 17.82 12.37 11.41
N ASP A 123 16.90 12.86 12.22
CA ASP A 123 15.59 12.29 12.55
C ASP A 123 14.66 12.21 11.34
N CYS A 124 14.76 13.15 10.41
CA CYS A 124 13.94 13.24 9.20
C CYS A 124 14.50 12.40 8.01
N LYS A 125 15.76 11.95 8.06
CA LYS A 125 16.44 11.16 7.01
C LYS A 125 15.92 9.72 6.87
N GLY A 126 14.99 9.28 7.71
CA GLY A 126 14.39 7.93 7.65
C GLY A 126 15.27 6.80 8.20
N HIS A 127 16.44 7.13 8.76
CA HIS A 127 17.39 6.20 9.38
C HIS A 127 17.74 6.53 10.85
N GLY A 128 17.17 7.60 11.42
CA GLY A 128 17.37 7.97 12.84
C GLY A 128 16.53 7.10 13.81
N PRO A 129 16.79 7.18 15.13
CA PRO A 129 15.95 6.56 16.16
C PRO A 129 14.53 7.10 15.97
N GLY A 130 13.69 6.26 15.36
CA GLY A 130 12.43 6.72 14.81
C GLY A 130 11.53 7.33 15.89
N TRP A 131 10.72 8.30 15.48
CA TRP A 131 9.43 8.59 16.13
C TRP A 131 8.82 7.31 16.69
N PRO A 132 8.24 7.33 17.91
CA PRO A 132 7.76 6.14 18.59
C PRO A 132 6.92 5.35 17.58
N LYS A 133 7.47 4.22 17.12
CA LYS A 133 6.71 3.29 16.31
C LYS A 133 5.52 2.98 17.19
N GLY A 134 4.33 3.43 16.81
CA GLY A 134 3.10 3.03 17.50
C GLY A 134 3.21 1.54 17.77
N LYS A 135 2.88 1.11 18.99
CA LYS A 135 3.14 -0.25 19.48
C LYS A 135 2.89 -1.23 18.34
N PRO A 136 3.86 -2.12 18.00
CA PRO A 136 3.71 -3.05 16.88
C PRO A 136 2.30 -3.65 16.93
N ARG A 137 1.48 -3.36 15.91
CA ARG A 137 0.13 -3.93 15.88
C ARG A 137 0.31 -5.45 15.92
N PRO A 138 -0.27 -6.16 16.91
CA PRO A 138 -0.14 -7.60 16.97
C PRO A 138 -0.69 -8.17 15.68
N ARG A 139 0.16 -8.84 14.89
CA ARG A 139 -0.33 -9.60 13.74
C ARG A 139 -1.22 -10.71 14.30
N PRO A 140 -2.40 -10.97 13.70
CA PRO A 140 -3.18 -12.12 14.09
C PRO A 140 -2.31 -13.38 13.97
N PRO A 141 -2.30 -14.26 14.99
CA PRO A 141 -1.50 -15.48 14.95
C PRO A 141 -1.97 -16.34 13.77
N ARG A 142 -1.01 -16.87 12.99
CA ARG A 142 -1.29 -17.69 11.80
C ARG A 142 -2.04 -18.98 12.12
N TYR A 143 -1.84 -19.51 13.32
CA TYR A 143 -2.49 -20.71 13.83
C TYR A 143 -3.10 -20.41 15.19
N ASN A 144 -4.29 -20.93 15.44
CA ASN A 144 -4.88 -20.94 16.78
C ASN A 144 -4.33 -22.13 17.60
N ASP A 145 -4.56 -22.13 18.91
CA ASP A 145 -4.00 -23.19 19.78
C ASP A 145 -4.57 -24.57 19.47
N ALA A 146 -5.84 -24.66 19.06
CA ALA A 146 -6.47 -25.93 18.68
C ALA A 146 -5.79 -26.57 17.45
N GLN A 147 -5.48 -25.77 16.43
CA GLN A 147 -4.77 -26.21 15.23
C GLN A 147 -3.35 -26.68 15.55
N ILE A 148 -2.65 -25.99 16.46
CA ILE A 148 -1.32 -26.41 16.88
C ILE A 148 -1.39 -27.74 17.63
N LEU A 149 -2.35 -27.90 18.54
CA LEU A 149 -2.55 -29.13 19.30
C LEU A 149 -3.01 -30.30 18.42
N GLU A 150 -3.80 -30.05 17.37
CA GLU A 150 -4.18 -31.07 16.39
C GLU A 150 -2.95 -31.61 15.64
N GLN A 151 -2.03 -30.73 15.24
CA GLN A 151 -0.77 -31.14 14.63
C GLN A 151 0.10 -31.91 15.63
N VAL A 152 0.17 -31.47 16.89
CA VAL A 152 0.90 -32.19 17.94
C VAL A 152 0.31 -33.58 18.21
N ARG A 153 -1.03 -33.74 18.09
CA ARG A 153 -1.71 -35.03 18.24
C ARG A 153 -1.29 -36.06 17.19
N LYS A 154 -1.06 -35.62 15.95
CA LYS A 154 -0.70 -36.50 14.82
C LYS A 154 0.67 -37.16 14.98
N TYR A 155 1.59 -36.52 15.72
CA TYR A 155 2.98 -36.96 15.78
C TYR A 155 3.38 -37.40 17.20
N PRO A 156 3.79 -38.67 17.38
CA PRO A 156 4.06 -39.23 18.71
C PRO A 156 5.29 -38.63 19.39
N ASN A 157 6.27 -38.17 18.61
CA ASN A 157 7.52 -37.62 19.12
C ASN A 157 7.95 -36.36 18.35
N MET A 158 8.85 -35.59 18.95
CA MET A 158 9.34 -34.33 18.41
C MET A 158 10.04 -34.50 17.06
N SER A 159 10.78 -35.59 16.86
CA SER A 159 11.53 -35.84 15.63
C SER A 159 10.60 -35.96 14.43
N MET A 160 9.51 -36.73 14.55
CA MET A 160 8.49 -36.82 13.49
C MET A 160 7.77 -35.49 13.28
N PHE A 161 7.47 -34.76 14.35
CA PHE A 161 6.84 -33.45 14.23
C PHE A 161 7.71 -32.48 13.42
N LYS A 162 9.02 -32.40 13.68
CA LYS A 162 9.94 -31.50 12.97
C LYS A 162 10.06 -31.81 11.47
N VAL A 163 9.89 -33.07 11.08
CA VAL A 163 10.07 -33.52 9.69
C VAL A 163 8.78 -33.41 8.90
N PHE A 164 7.63 -33.69 9.51
CA PHE A 164 6.36 -33.88 8.79
C PHE A 164 5.27 -32.86 9.13
N ALA A 165 5.39 -32.08 10.20
CA ALA A 165 4.35 -31.12 10.55
C ALA A 165 4.42 -29.86 9.67
N ASP A 166 3.24 -29.34 9.30
CA ASP A 166 3.12 -28.06 8.59
C ASP A 166 3.46 -26.84 9.48
N ILE A 167 3.59 -27.06 10.79
CA ILE A 167 3.85 -26.02 11.79
C ILE A 167 5.27 -26.21 12.33
N ASP A 168 6.03 -25.11 12.35
CA ASP A 168 7.37 -25.09 12.95
C ASP A 168 7.30 -25.34 14.47
N ILE A 169 8.20 -26.19 14.97
CA ILE A 169 8.38 -26.48 16.40
C ILE A 169 8.58 -25.22 17.25
N THR A 170 9.16 -24.16 16.69
CA THR A 170 9.31 -22.86 17.38
C THR A 170 7.95 -22.25 17.76
N THR A 171 6.91 -22.51 16.95
CA THR A 171 5.53 -22.08 17.25
C THR A 171 4.96 -22.83 18.45
N VAL A 172 5.27 -24.13 18.56
CA VAL A 172 4.88 -24.96 19.71
C VAL A 172 5.56 -24.45 20.99
N TYR A 173 6.89 -24.27 20.96
CA TYR A 173 7.65 -23.75 22.11
C TYR A 173 7.15 -22.39 22.59
N ARG A 174 6.90 -21.47 21.66
CA ARG A 174 6.42 -20.13 22.01
C ARG A 174 5.03 -20.14 22.67
N ARG A 175 4.14 -21.08 22.28
CA ARG A 175 2.76 -21.11 22.76
C ARG A 175 2.57 -22.00 24.00
N PHE A 176 3.34 -23.07 24.11
CA PHE A 176 3.13 -24.12 25.11
C PHE A 176 4.36 -24.40 25.98
N GLY A 177 5.47 -23.69 25.78
CA GLY A 177 6.72 -23.84 26.55
C GLY A 177 7.57 -25.03 26.11
N SER A 178 6.96 -26.19 25.87
CA SER A 178 7.63 -27.40 25.38
C SER A 178 6.73 -28.31 24.56
N PHE A 179 7.33 -29.21 23.77
CA PHE A 179 6.58 -30.23 23.03
C PHE A 179 5.89 -31.23 23.98
N ALA A 180 6.52 -31.57 25.11
CA ALA A 180 5.94 -32.45 26.12
C ALA A 180 4.69 -31.83 26.76
N GLN A 181 4.76 -30.56 27.17
CA GLN A 181 3.60 -29.84 27.73
C GLN A 181 2.47 -29.67 26.71
N ALA A 182 2.80 -29.47 25.43
CA ALA A 182 1.79 -29.47 24.37
C ALA A 182 1.10 -30.84 24.25
N ARG A 183 1.86 -31.94 24.37
CA ARG A 183 1.30 -33.30 24.34
C ARG A 183 0.45 -33.64 25.57
N GLU A 184 0.83 -33.21 26.76
CA GLU A 184 0.01 -33.38 27.97
C GLU A 184 -1.37 -32.71 27.85
N LYS A 185 -1.45 -31.59 27.13
CA LYS A 185 -2.74 -30.94 26.83
C LYS A 185 -3.60 -31.73 25.84
N VAL A 186 -2.98 -32.52 24.97
CA VAL A 186 -3.68 -33.40 24.01
C VAL A 186 -4.08 -34.72 24.65
N PHE A 187 -3.19 -35.27 25.48
CA PHE A 187 -3.34 -36.55 26.16
C PHE A 187 -3.11 -36.33 27.66
N PRO A 188 -4.11 -35.79 28.39
CA PRO A 188 -3.98 -35.60 29.83
C PRO A 188 -3.85 -36.97 30.49
N THR A 189 -2.70 -37.22 31.12
CA THR A 189 -2.56 -38.39 31.99
C THR A 189 -3.46 -38.20 33.20
N PRO A 190 -4.25 -39.20 33.61
CA PRO A 190 -5.01 -39.12 34.85
C PRO A 190 -4.01 -38.90 35.99
N LYS A 191 -4.21 -37.84 36.77
CA LYS A 191 -3.45 -37.64 38.00
C LYS A 191 -3.95 -38.70 38.98
N GLU A 192 -3.10 -39.68 39.29
CA GLU A 192 -3.33 -40.54 40.45
C GLU A 192 -3.26 -39.64 41.69
N ASN A 193 -4.36 -39.60 42.45
CA ASN A 193 -4.47 -38.88 43.72
C ASN A 193 -3.78 -39.65 44.84
#